data_AF-A0A950ZAC5-F1
#
_entry.id   AF-A0A950ZAC5-F1
#
_cell.length_a   1.000
_cell.length_b   1.000
_cell.length_c   1.000
_cell.angle_alpha   90.00
_cell.angle_beta   90.00
_cell.angle_gamma   90.00
#
_symmetry.space_group_name_H-M   'P 1'
#
loop_
_entity.id
_entity.type
_entity.pdbx_description
1 polymer ?
#
loop_
_entity_poly.entity_id
_entity_poly.type
_entity_poly.pdbx_seq_one_letter_code
_entity_poly.pdbx_strand_id
1 'polypeptide(L)'
;MSIEVQDLRKGARFLAVAPLAGTFSASEVTVINISLGGAQLMHAQPLRIGTRAKLWFQVGDVVCSTQARVLWSHLSQHANESGKFVYTSGLQVDAPEPSYAASINALFTRGMIRKDTNSLERKRERLLERERERARATMRTNIISGGLPKDTTPEG
;
A
#
# COMPACT_ATOMS: atom_id res chain seq x y z
N MET A 1 22.63 12.27 -3.31
CA MET A 1 21.38 12.91 -3.78
C MET A 1 20.28 12.52 -2.82
N SER A 2 19.55 13.48 -2.24
CA SER A 2 18.39 13.18 -1.39
C SER A 2 17.20 12.82 -2.27
N ILE A 3 16.69 11.61 -2.16
CA ILE A 3 15.46 11.21 -2.86
C ILE A 3 14.28 11.94 -2.20
N GLU A 4 13.74 12.95 -2.89
CA GLU A 4 12.50 13.59 -2.49
C GLU A 4 11.32 12.66 -2.78
N VAL A 5 10.77 12.10 -1.71
CA VAL A 5 9.50 11.38 -1.77
C VAL A 5 8.39 12.41 -1.72
N GLN A 6 7.87 12.83 -2.88
CA GLN A 6 6.65 13.64 -2.93
C GLN A 6 5.45 12.83 -2.45
N ASP A 7 4.72 13.38 -1.49
CA ASP A 7 3.41 12.88 -1.07
C ASP A 7 2.33 13.52 -1.95
N LEU A 8 1.84 12.80 -2.96
CA LEU A 8 0.77 13.27 -3.85
C LEU A 8 -0.62 13.15 -3.21
N ARG A 9 -0.71 12.80 -1.92
CA ARG A 9 -1.99 12.54 -1.23
C ARG A 9 -2.59 13.84 -0.72
N LYS A 10 -3.90 13.99 -0.92
CA LYS A 10 -4.67 15.18 -0.49
C LYS A 10 -5.14 15.15 0.98
N GLY A 11 -4.76 14.14 1.78
CA GLY A 11 -5.25 14.02 3.15
C GLY A 11 -4.60 12.93 3.99
N ALA A 12 -4.87 12.97 5.30
CA ALA A 12 -4.33 12.03 6.28
C ALA A 12 -4.83 10.59 6.04
N ARG A 13 -3.95 9.62 6.27
CA ARG A 13 -4.25 8.20 6.28
C ARG A 13 -4.19 7.65 7.69
N PHE A 14 -5.03 6.67 7.94
CA PHE A 14 -5.13 5.97 9.20
C PHE A 14 -4.95 4.47 8.95
N LEU A 15 -4.10 3.83 9.73
CA LEU A 15 -3.93 2.39 9.74
C LEU A 15 -4.88 1.78 10.75
N ALA A 16 -5.52 0.69 10.37
CA ALA A 16 -6.27 -0.11 11.32
C ALA A 16 -5.31 -0.76 12.32
N VAL A 17 -5.65 -0.69 13.62
CA VAL A 17 -4.87 -1.34 14.69
C VAL A 17 -5.14 -2.84 14.70
N ALA A 18 -6.36 -3.24 14.37
CA ALA A 18 -6.78 -4.61 14.11
C ALA A 18 -7.50 -4.70 12.75
N PRO A 19 -7.52 -5.86 12.09
CA PRO A 19 -8.29 -6.08 10.86
C PRO A 19 -9.76 -5.63 11.00
N LEU A 20 -10.21 -4.67 10.19
CA LEU A 20 -11.63 -4.27 10.19
C LEU A 20 -12.37 -5.11 9.13
N ALA A 21 -13.05 -6.15 9.57
CA ALA A 21 -13.84 -7.00 8.70
C ALA A 21 -15.04 -6.23 8.12
N GLY A 22 -15.34 -6.45 6.85
CA GLY A 22 -16.42 -5.77 6.16
C GLY A 22 -16.74 -6.42 4.82
N THR A 23 -17.54 -5.71 4.03
CA THR A 23 -17.95 -6.12 2.69
C THR A 23 -17.78 -4.98 1.70
N PHE A 24 -17.43 -5.34 0.47
CA PHE A 24 -17.49 -4.44 -0.67
C PHE A 24 -18.26 -5.14 -1.79
N SER A 25 -19.44 -4.62 -2.14
CA SER A 25 -20.42 -5.39 -2.93
C SER A 25 -20.75 -6.72 -2.23
N ALA A 26 -20.61 -7.86 -2.92
CA ALA A 26 -20.80 -9.20 -2.37
C ALA A 26 -19.52 -9.84 -1.82
N SER A 27 -18.37 -9.17 -1.90
CA SER A 27 -17.09 -9.72 -1.47
C SER A 27 -16.79 -9.39 -0.01
N GLU A 28 -16.38 -10.39 0.76
CA GLU A 28 -15.78 -10.20 2.09
C GLU A 28 -14.41 -9.53 1.95
N VAL A 29 -14.19 -8.50 2.75
CA VAL A 29 -12.97 -7.69 2.71
C VAL A 29 -12.48 -7.39 4.12
N THR A 30 -11.19 -7.13 4.23
CA THR A 30 -10.57 -6.57 5.43
C THR A 30 -10.06 -5.18 5.11
N VAL A 31 -10.51 -4.17 5.83
CA VAL A 31 -9.99 -2.81 5.70
C VAL A 31 -8.69 -2.69 6.49
N ILE A 32 -7.62 -2.28 5.79
CA ILE A 32 -6.28 -2.14 6.39
C ILE A 32 -5.80 -0.70 6.51
N ASN A 33 -6.30 0.18 5.64
CA ASN A 33 -5.98 1.61 5.68
C ASN A 33 -7.23 2.40 5.26
N ILE A 34 -7.48 3.52 5.93
CA ILE A 34 -8.61 4.42 5.68
C ILE A 34 -8.14 5.86 5.59
N SER A 35 -8.82 6.65 4.78
CA SER A 35 -8.68 8.10 4.66
C SER A 35 -10.04 8.70 4.33
N LEU A 36 -10.17 10.03 4.46
CA LEU A 36 -11.42 10.72 4.08
C LEU A 36 -11.81 10.51 2.61
N GLY A 37 -10.83 10.32 1.72
CA GLY A 37 -11.08 10.16 0.28
C GLY A 37 -11.09 8.72 -0.22
N GLY A 38 -10.85 7.73 0.64
CA GLY A 38 -10.62 6.36 0.17
C GLY A 38 -10.24 5.37 1.25
N ALA A 39 -10.19 4.10 0.86
CA ALA A 39 -9.80 3.00 1.74
C ALA A 39 -8.92 1.99 0.97
N GLN A 40 -8.14 1.20 1.70
CA GLN A 40 -7.39 0.07 1.17
C GLN A 40 -7.91 -1.20 1.81
N LEU A 41 -8.20 -2.18 0.95
CA LEU A 41 -8.82 -3.45 1.31
C LEU A 41 -7.87 -4.61 1.00
N MET A 42 -7.97 -5.66 1.80
CA MET A 42 -7.46 -7.01 1.51
C MET A 42 -8.63 -7.97 1.32
N HIS A 43 -8.55 -8.87 0.35
CA HIS A 43 -9.64 -9.80 0.03
C HIS A 43 -9.14 -11.00 -0.79
N ALA A 44 -9.96 -12.04 -0.89
CA ALA A 44 -9.58 -13.31 -1.51
C ALA A 44 -9.81 -13.35 -3.03
N GLN A 45 -10.69 -12.50 -3.57
CA GLN A 45 -11.17 -12.59 -4.95
C GLN A 45 -10.90 -11.30 -5.73
N PRO A 46 -10.50 -11.36 -7.01
CA PRO A 46 -10.16 -10.16 -7.76
C PRO A 46 -11.34 -9.19 -7.87
N LEU A 47 -11.17 -7.97 -7.36
CA LEU A 47 -12.10 -6.87 -7.59
C LEU A 47 -11.76 -6.17 -8.92
N ARG A 48 -12.77 -6.02 -9.78
CA ARG A 48 -12.62 -5.34 -11.08
C ARG A 48 -12.45 -3.83 -10.89
N ILE A 49 -11.43 -3.26 -11.55
CA ILE A 49 -11.19 -1.81 -11.55
C ILE A 49 -12.39 -1.07 -12.15
N GLY A 50 -12.75 0.06 -11.56
CA GLY A 50 -13.90 0.88 -11.97
C GLY A 50 -15.23 0.43 -11.35
N THR A 51 -15.29 -0.76 -10.72
CA THR A 51 -16.47 -1.22 -9.98
C THR A 51 -16.84 -0.20 -8.92
N ARG A 52 -18.09 0.25 -8.95
CA ARG A 52 -18.71 1.07 -7.92
C ARG A 52 -19.63 0.22 -7.07
N ALA A 53 -19.42 0.23 -5.77
CA ALA A 53 -20.27 -0.49 -4.84
C ALA A 53 -20.21 0.13 -3.45
N LYS A 54 -21.10 -0.35 -2.59
CA LYS A 54 -21.11 -0.02 -1.18
C LYS A 54 -19.97 -0.72 -0.47
N LEU A 55 -19.13 0.05 0.23
CA LEU A 55 -18.24 -0.40 1.29
C LEU A 55 -19.02 -0.36 2.60
N TRP A 56 -19.04 -1.49 3.31
CA TRP A 56 -19.64 -1.59 4.64
C TRP A 56 -18.66 -2.28 5.60
N PHE A 57 -18.59 -1.80 6.83
CA PHE A 57 -17.89 -2.49 7.91
C PHE A 57 -18.46 -2.05 9.26
N GLN A 58 -18.29 -2.89 10.28
CA GLN A 58 -18.71 -2.59 11.63
C GLN A 58 -17.65 -3.03 12.63
N VAL A 59 -17.33 -2.16 13.59
CA VAL A 59 -16.39 -2.45 14.68
C VAL A 59 -16.97 -1.90 15.98
N GLY A 60 -17.36 -2.80 16.88
CA GLY A 60 -18.17 -2.44 18.03
C GLY A 60 -19.51 -1.83 17.60
N ASP A 61 -19.78 -0.61 18.05
CA ASP A 61 -20.93 0.22 17.71
C ASP A 61 -20.66 1.21 16.56
N VAL A 62 -19.44 1.25 16.02
CA VAL A 62 -19.13 2.09 14.86
C VAL A 62 -19.50 1.33 13.60
N VAL A 63 -20.53 1.81 12.90
CA VAL A 63 -20.98 1.29 11.61
C VAL A 63 -20.61 2.28 10.52
N CYS A 64 -19.93 1.79 9.48
CA CYS A 64 -19.61 2.58 8.30
C CYS A 64 -20.28 1.99 7.07
N SER A 65 -20.83 2.86 6.24
CA SER A 65 -21.58 2.52 5.03
C SER A 65 -21.41 3.63 4.01
N THR A 66 -20.60 3.42 2.97
CA THR A 66 -20.32 4.47 1.97
C THR A 66 -20.20 3.90 0.56
N GLN A 67 -20.50 4.71 -0.46
CA GLN A 67 -20.27 4.32 -1.86
C GLN A 67 -18.81 4.56 -2.23
N ALA A 68 -18.20 3.63 -2.94
CA ALA A 68 -16.82 3.73 -3.36
C ALA A 68 -16.56 3.03 -4.69
N ARG A 69 -15.50 3.49 -5.38
CA ARG A 69 -15.02 2.94 -6.65
C ARG A 69 -13.65 2.29 -6.48
N VAL A 70 -13.45 1.12 -7.08
CA VAL A 70 -12.13 0.48 -7.19
C VAL A 70 -11.24 1.28 -8.15
N LEU A 71 -10.12 1.79 -7.67
CA LEU A 71 -9.12 2.50 -8.49
C LEU A 71 -8.01 1.57 -9.00
N TRP A 72 -7.60 0.62 -8.17
CA TRP A 72 -6.55 -0.34 -8.50
C TRP A 72 -6.75 -1.62 -7.69
N SER A 73 -6.22 -2.74 -8.19
CA SER A 73 -6.33 -4.06 -7.57
C SER A 73 -5.13 -4.90 -7.97
N HIS A 74 -4.36 -5.39 -7.00
CA HIS A 74 -3.16 -6.19 -7.22
C HIS A 74 -3.18 -7.44 -6.35
N LEU A 75 -2.67 -8.56 -6.84
CA LEU A 75 -2.35 -9.71 -6.01
C LEU A 75 -1.09 -9.40 -5.19
N SER A 76 -1.10 -9.70 -3.89
CA SER A 76 0.09 -9.55 -3.05
C SER A 76 1.23 -10.43 -3.58
N GLN A 77 2.46 -9.91 -3.51
CA GLN A 77 3.67 -10.69 -3.82
C GLN A 77 4.10 -11.60 -2.66
N HIS A 78 3.57 -11.35 -1.47
CA HIS A 78 3.84 -12.13 -0.27
C HIS A 78 2.55 -12.73 0.28
N ALA A 79 2.66 -13.95 0.77
CA ALA A 79 1.58 -14.58 1.52
C ALA A 79 1.27 -13.77 2.79
N ASN A 80 0.01 -13.79 3.20
CA ASN A 80 -0.41 -13.31 4.51
C ASN A 80 0.07 -14.25 5.63
N GLU A 81 -0.25 -13.93 6.89
CA GLU A 81 0.10 -14.74 8.07
C GLU A 81 -0.41 -16.20 7.98
N SER A 82 -1.46 -16.44 7.20
CA SER A 82 -2.02 -17.78 6.95
C SER A 82 -1.40 -18.49 5.74
N GLY A 83 -0.33 -17.97 5.15
CA GLY A 83 0.32 -18.56 3.98
C GLY A 83 -0.41 -18.37 2.65
N LYS A 84 -1.46 -17.53 2.60
CA LYS A 84 -2.28 -17.32 1.40
C LYS A 84 -1.93 -16.00 0.69
N PHE A 85 -1.85 -16.06 -0.64
CA PHE A 85 -1.78 -14.85 -1.47
C PHE A 85 -3.17 -14.22 -1.52
N VAL A 86 -3.24 -12.94 -1.16
CA VAL A 86 -4.48 -12.17 -1.10
C VAL A 86 -4.38 -10.96 -2.01
N TYR A 87 -5.52 -10.55 -2.56
CA TYR A 87 -5.60 -9.33 -3.32
C TYR A 87 -5.64 -8.13 -2.39
N THR A 88 -5.06 -7.03 -2.86
CA THR A 88 -5.14 -5.73 -2.25
C THR A 88 -5.74 -4.76 -3.25
N SER A 89 -6.75 -3.99 -2.84
CA SER A 89 -7.38 -2.98 -3.70
C SER A 89 -7.46 -1.64 -3.01
N GLY A 90 -7.32 -0.57 -3.80
CA GLY A 90 -7.56 0.79 -3.36
C GLY A 90 -8.90 1.28 -3.84
N LEU A 91 -9.66 1.86 -2.93
CA LEU A 91 -10.96 2.46 -3.18
C LEU A 91 -10.88 3.98 -3.11
N GLN A 92 -11.65 4.64 -3.96
CA GLN A 92 -12.01 6.04 -3.85
C GLN A 92 -13.44 6.12 -3.30
N VAL A 93 -13.65 6.84 -2.21
CA VAL A 93 -15.00 7.11 -1.69
C VAL A 93 -15.66 8.16 -2.59
N ASP A 94 -16.88 7.86 -3.05
CA ASP A 94 -17.68 8.77 -3.88
C ASP A 94 -18.28 9.86 -2.97
N ALA A 95 -17.77 11.10 -3.08
CA ALA A 95 -18.13 12.28 -2.28
C ALA A 95 -17.97 12.10 -0.74
N PRO A 96 -17.56 13.15 0.00
CA PRO A 96 -17.44 13.06 1.45
C PRO A 96 -18.83 13.05 2.09
N GLU A 97 -19.42 11.85 2.21
CA GLU A 97 -20.55 11.58 3.08
C GLU A 97 -20.17 11.96 4.52
N PRO A 98 -20.92 12.86 5.20
CA PRO A 98 -20.61 13.26 6.58
C PRO A 98 -20.54 12.05 7.54
N SER A 99 -21.36 11.02 7.26
CA SER A 99 -21.38 9.76 8.01
C SER A 99 -20.05 9.01 7.96
N TYR A 100 -19.35 9.06 6.82
CA TYR A 100 -18.04 8.41 6.64
C TYR A 100 -16.97 9.12 7.47
N ALA A 101 -16.92 10.45 7.39
CA ALA A 101 -15.98 11.25 8.20
C ALA A 101 -16.22 11.06 9.70
N ALA A 102 -17.49 11.02 10.14
CA ALA A 102 -17.87 10.75 11.51
C ALA A 102 -17.41 9.35 11.97
N SER A 103 -17.56 8.33 11.11
CA SER A 103 -17.11 6.96 11.39
C SER A 103 -15.59 6.90 11.57
N ILE A 104 -14.82 7.57 10.72
CA ILE A 104 -13.34 7.66 10.85
C ILE A 104 -12.97 8.31 12.18
N ASN A 105 -13.61 9.43 12.53
CA ASN A 105 -13.33 10.12 13.79
C ASN A 105 -13.67 9.25 15.01
N ALA A 106 -14.78 8.52 14.97
CA ALA A 106 -15.18 7.60 16.03
C ALA A 106 -14.18 6.45 16.19
N LEU A 107 -13.73 5.84 15.09
CA LEU A 107 -12.68 4.82 15.12
C LEU A 107 -11.38 5.36 15.70
N PHE A 108 -10.98 6.58 15.33
CA PHE A 108 -9.74 7.20 15.80
C PHE A 108 -9.80 7.49 17.30
N THR A 109 -10.91 8.09 17.76
CA THR A 109 -11.14 8.42 19.17
C THR A 109 -11.12 7.17 20.05
N ARG A 110 -11.57 6.04 19.53
CA ARG A 110 -11.59 4.74 20.22
C ARG A 110 -10.28 3.95 20.10
N GLY A 111 -9.27 4.50 19.42
CA GLY A 111 -7.98 3.83 19.21
C GLY A 111 -8.04 2.63 18.25
N MET A 112 -9.11 2.46 17.48
CA MET A 112 -9.24 1.37 16.50
C MET A 112 -8.43 1.62 15.24
N ILE A 113 -8.16 2.90 14.95
CA ILE A 113 -7.27 3.34 13.89
C ILE A 113 -6.26 4.35 14.44
N ARG A 114 -5.08 4.40 13.84
CA ARG A 114 -4.02 5.36 14.19
C ARG A 114 -3.52 6.10 12.96
N LYS A 115 -3.08 7.34 13.12
CA LYS A 115 -2.52 8.12 12.02
C LYS A 115 -1.28 7.41 11.45
N ASP A 116 -1.20 7.28 10.13
CA ASP A 116 -0.07 6.66 9.45
C ASP A 116 1.09 7.65 9.34
N THR A 117 1.87 7.79 10.42
CA THR A 117 3.06 8.65 10.45
C THR A 117 4.25 8.02 9.72
N ASN A 118 4.28 6.69 9.59
CA ASN A 118 5.47 5.95 9.15
C ASN A 118 5.42 5.52 7.67
N SER A 119 4.40 5.94 6.91
CA SER A 119 4.26 5.59 5.48
C SER A 119 5.36 6.21 4.62
N LEU A 120 5.79 7.42 4.98
CA LEU A 120 6.83 8.16 4.27
C LEU A 120 8.23 7.63 4.60
N GLU A 121 8.51 7.33 5.87
CA GLU A 121 9.78 6.72 6.30
C GLU A 121 9.98 5.35 5.65
N ARG A 122 8.99 4.46 5.68
CA ARG A 122 9.07 3.15 5.02
C ARG A 122 9.23 3.25 3.50
N LYS A 123 8.67 4.29 2.86
CA LYS A 123 8.86 4.56 1.43
C LYS A 123 10.28 5.07 1.14
N ARG A 124 10.86 5.90 2.02
CA ARG A 124 12.26 6.34 1.94
C ARG A 124 13.24 5.18 2.12
N GLU A 125 13.02 4.34 3.13
CA GLU A 125 13.85 3.15 3.39
C GLU A 125 13.85 2.18 2.22
N ARG A 126 12.69 1.86 1.64
CA ARG A 126 12.60 0.99 0.45
C ARG A 126 13.28 1.58 -0.79
N LEU A 127 13.29 2.90 -0.94
CA LEU A 127 13.98 3.55 -2.06
C LEU A 127 15.50 3.51 -1.87
N LEU A 128 15.98 3.77 -0.66
CA LEU A 128 17.39 3.65 -0.28
C LEU A 128 17.90 2.22 -0.44
N GLU A 129 17.11 1.22 -0.07
CA GLU A 129 17.46 -0.20 -0.25
C GLU A 129 17.56 -0.56 -1.74
N ARG A 130 16.57 -0.17 -2.56
CA ARG A 130 16.64 -0.38 -4.03
C ARG A 130 17.79 0.34 -4.71
N GLU A 131 18.14 1.54 -4.24
CA GLU A 131 19.31 2.28 -4.76
C GLU A 131 20.61 1.55 -4.43
N ARG A 132 20.73 1.01 -3.20
CA ARG A 132 21.87 0.19 -2.79
C ARG A 132 21.97 -1.12 -3.58
N GLU A 133 20.84 -1.78 -3.84
CA GLU A 133 20.83 -2.98 -4.67
C GLU A 133 21.22 -2.69 -6.12
N ARG A 134 20.72 -1.60 -6.71
CA ARG A 134 21.12 -1.17 -8.06
C ARG A 134 22.60 -0.81 -8.11
N ALA A 135 23.12 -0.08 -7.12
CA ALA A 135 24.55 0.25 -7.05
C ALA A 135 25.42 -1.01 -6.94
N ARG A 136 24.99 -2.01 -6.14
CA ARG A 136 25.66 -3.32 -6.04
C ARG A 136 25.62 -4.11 -7.35
N ALA A 137 24.48 -4.09 -8.05
CA ALA A 137 24.35 -4.75 -9.35
C ALA A 137 25.25 -4.11 -10.40
N THR A 138 25.28 -2.77 -10.49
CA THR A 138 26.14 -2.04 -11.43
C THR A 138 27.64 -2.26 -11.14
N MET A 139 28.04 -2.31 -9.86
CA MET A 139 29.42 -2.65 -9.48
C MET A 139 29.81 -4.08 -9.87
N ARG A 140 28.90 -5.06 -9.70
CA ARG A 140 29.16 -6.45 -10.15
C ARG A 140 29.34 -6.55 -11.65
N THR A 141 28.54 -5.82 -12.44
CA THR A 141 28.68 -5.83 -13.91
C THR A 141 30.00 -5.23 -14.37
N ASN A 142 30.48 -4.16 -13.72
CA ASN A 142 31.77 -3.53 -14.03
C ASN A 142 33.00 -4.38 -13.65
N ILE A 143 32.90 -5.22 -12.61
CA ILE A 143 33.99 -6.14 -12.25
C ILE A 143 34.08 -7.30 -13.26
N ILE A 144 32.96 -7.75 -13.82
CA ILE A 144 32.92 -8.85 -14.80
C ILE A 144 33.36 -8.38 -16.20
N SER A 145 33.15 -7.10 -16.55
CA SER A 145 33.56 -6.52 -17.85
C SER A 145 34.97 -5.90 -17.87
N GLY A 146 35.64 -5.79 -16.72
CA GLY A 146 37.03 -5.37 -16.60
C GLY A 146 37.98 -6.46 -17.07
N GLY A 147 38.11 -6.64 -18.39
CA GLY A 147 39.05 -7.56 -19.01
C GLY A 147 40.48 -7.34 -18.51
N LEU A 148 41.19 -8.46 -18.28
CA LEU A 148 42.60 -8.46 -17.90
C LEU A 148 43.43 -7.58 -18.87
N PRO A 149 44.38 -6.77 -18.36
CA PRO A 149 45.36 -6.15 -19.22
C PRO A 149 46.18 -7.26 -19.89
N LYS A 150 46.15 -7.32 -21.22
CA LYS A 150 47.06 -8.17 -21.99
C LYS A 150 48.45 -7.58 -21.84
N ASP A 151 49.24 -8.22 -20.99
CA ASP A 151 50.68 -8.04 -20.92
C ASP A 151 51.26 -8.33 -22.31
N THR A 152 51.82 -7.32 -22.95
CA THR A 152 52.57 -7.44 -24.20
C THR A 152 53.98 -6.96 -23.91
N THR A 153 54.84 -7.90 -23.53
CA THR A 153 56.29 -7.72 -23.48
C THR A 153 56.88 -8.13 -24.85
N PRO A 154 58.03 -7.57 -25.27
CA PRO A 154 58.37 -7.33 -26.66
C PRO A 154 59.23 -8.44 -27.27
N GLU A 155 59.05 -8.68 -28.56
CA GLU A 155 60.04 -9.31 -29.46
C GLU A 155 60.61 -8.15 -30.29
N GLY A 156 61.92 -7.93 -30.44
CA GLY A 156 63.01 -8.88 -30.69
C GLY A 156 63.71 -8.37 -31.93
#